data_AF-A0A9X1WM20-F1
#
_entry.id   AF-A0A9X1WM20-F1
#
_cell.length_a   1.000
_cell.length_b   1.000
_cell.length_c   1.000
_cell.angle_alpha   90.00
_cell.angle_beta   90.00
_cell.angle_gamma   90.00
#
_symmetry.space_group_name_H-M   'P 1'
#
loop_
_entity.id
_entity.type
_entity.pdbx_description
1 polymer ?
#
loop_
_entity_poly.entity_id
_entity_poly.type
_entity_poly.pdbx_seq_one_letter_code
_entity_poly.pdbx_strand_id
1 'polypeptide(L)'
;MKQSLCILVLIGIVLTNSTLTLASNTGVREKQLEEALLQQLHASIVSALKSIYKTEYVMIGCKQISSINTLVTLKNKDKESIRADATHGGTYFELTISLCNVGPKGDYVELYFKNDTAGASYYLVDYKITPKD
;
A
#
# COMPACT_ATOMS: atom_id res chain seq x y z
N MET A 1 -5.18 -24.64 -50.07
CA MET A 1 -5.64 -25.53 -48.99
C MET A 1 -4.51 -25.80 -47.96
N LYS A 2 -3.85 -24.76 -47.42
CA LYS A 2 -2.76 -24.90 -46.43
C LYS A 2 -2.83 -23.89 -45.26
N GLN A 3 -3.52 -22.76 -45.42
CA GLN A 3 -3.66 -21.76 -44.36
C GLN A 3 -4.72 -22.12 -43.28
N SER A 4 -5.66 -23.02 -43.59
CA SER A 4 -6.74 -23.37 -42.67
C SER A 4 -6.32 -24.31 -41.53
N LEU A 5 -5.18 -24.99 -41.66
CA LEU A 5 -4.72 -25.99 -40.69
C LEU A 5 -3.97 -25.36 -39.50
N CYS A 6 -3.32 -24.20 -39.69
CA CYS A 6 -2.54 -23.54 -38.64
C CYS A 6 -3.42 -22.88 -37.56
N ILE A 7 -4.63 -22.44 -37.92
CA ILE A 7 -5.55 -21.78 -36.98
C ILE A 7 -6.12 -22.78 -35.97
N LEU A 8 -6.38 -24.03 -36.39
CA LEU A 8 -6.92 -25.07 -35.52
C LEU A 8 -5.92 -25.55 -34.45
N VAL A 9 -4.62 -25.52 -34.74
CA VAL A 9 -3.58 -25.92 -33.77
C VAL A 9 -3.40 -24.86 -32.68
N LEU A 10 -3.54 -23.57 -33.01
CA LEU A 10 -3.43 -22.48 -32.05
C LEU A 10 -4.59 -22.45 -31.03
N ILE A 11 -5.80 -22.84 -31.45
CA ILE A 11 -6.97 -22.90 -30.55
C ILE A 11 -6.84 -24.06 -29.55
N GLY A 12 -6.23 -25.17 -29.95
CA GLY A 12 -6.04 -26.35 -29.08
C GLY A 12 -5.09 -26.10 -27.90
N ILE A 13 -4.10 -25.22 -28.04
CA ILE A 13 -3.11 -24.92 -26.99
C ILE A 13 -3.71 -23.97 -25.92
N VAL A 14 -4.72 -23.17 -26.28
CA VAL A 14 -5.35 -22.22 -25.34
C VAL A 14 -6.29 -22.91 -24.34
N LEU A 15 -6.79 -24.11 -24.66
CA LEU A 15 -7.84 -24.78 -23.88
C LEU A 15 -7.31 -25.74 -22.80
N THR A 16 -6.03 -26.12 -22.78
CA THR A 16 -5.52 -27.16 -21.87
C THR A 16 -4.95 -26.64 -20.54
N ASN A 17 -4.86 -25.32 -20.32
CA ASN A 17 -4.26 -24.75 -19.12
C ASN A 17 -5.25 -24.41 -17.98
N SER A 18 -6.52 -24.80 -18.10
CA SER A 18 -7.56 -24.46 -17.11
C SER A 18 -7.76 -25.57 -16.09
N THR A 19 -6.71 -25.97 -15.39
CA THR A 19 -6.81 -26.63 -14.08
C THR A 19 -6.19 -25.73 -13.03
N LEU A 20 -6.89 -24.62 -12.73
CA LEU A 20 -6.56 -23.79 -11.58
C LEU A 20 -7.00 -24.53 -10.31
N THR A 21 -6.03 -25.02 -9.58
CA THR A 21 -6.13 -25.52 -8.21
C THR A 21 -6.81 -24.47 -7.33
N LEU A 22 -7.94 -24.84 -6.73
CA LEU A 22 -8.77 -24.01 -5.85
C LEU A 22 -8.17 -23.78 -4.45
N ALA A 23 -6.83 -23.77 -4.33
CA ALA A 23 -6.10 -23.63 -3.08
C ALA A 23 -5.22 -22.36 -3.14
N SER A 24 -5.41 -21.45 -2.18
CA SER A 24 -4.61 -20.22 -1.96
C SER A 24 -4.93 -18.97 -2.80
N ASN A 25 -6.20 -18.69 -3.14
CA ASN A 25 -6.55 -17.44 -3.82
C ASN A 25 -6.56 -16.21 -2.87
N THR A 26 -6.76 -16.42 -1.56
CA THR A 26 -6.85 -15.32 -0.57
C THR A 26 -5.51 -14.60 -0.40
N GLY A 27 -4.41 -15.33 -0.19
CA GLY A 27 -3.08 -14.72 -0.01
C GLY A 27 -2.56 -14.00 -1.26
N VAL A 28 -2.88 -14.52 -2.46
CA VAL A 28 -2.55 -13.85 -3.72
C VAL A 28 -3.33 -12.54 -3.85
N ARG A 29 -4.64 -12.56 -3.55
CA ARG A 29 -5.49 -11.38 -3.60
C ARG A 29 -5.07 -10.32 -2.59
N GLU A 30 -4.77 -10.71 -1.35
CA GLU A 30 -4.31 -9.78 -0.30
C GLU A 30 -3.00 -9.12 -0.70
N LYS A 31 -2.04 -9.89 -1.23
CA LYS A 31 -0.79 -9.34 -1.73
C LYS A 31 -1.00 -8.36 -2.90
N GLN A 32 -1.87 -8.70 -3.85
CA GLN A 32 -2.21 -7.80 -4.96
C GLN A 32 -2.86 -6.49 -4.46
N LEU A 33 -3.71 -6.57 -3.45
CA LEU A 33 -4.32 -5.39 -2.83
C LEU A 33 -3.29 -4.54 -2.08
N GLU A 34 -2.37 -5.17 -1.34
CA GLU A 34 -1.27 -4.48 -0.68
C GLU A 34 -0.37 -3.76 -1.70
N GLU A 35 0.03 -4.44 -2.78
CA GLU A 35 0.85 -3.88 -3.85
C GLU A 35 0.15 -2.69 -4.53
N ALA A 36 -1.15 -2.80 -4.80
CA ALA A 36 -1.94 -1.72 -5.37
C ALA A 36 -2.01 -0.50 -4.43
N LEU A 37 -2.23 -0.73 -3.13
CA LEU A 37 -2.25 0.35 -2.14
C LEU A 37 -0.85 1.01 -2.00
N LEU A 38 0.21 0.22 -1.98
CA LEU A 38 1.60 0.72 -1.98
C LEU A 38 1.98 1.44 -3.29
N GLN A 39 1.31 1.15 -4.40
CA GLN A 39 1.45 1.89 -5.65
C GLN A 39 0.73 3.24 -5.56
N GLN A 40 -0.49 3.27 -5.03
CA GLN A 40 -1.23 4.51 -4.79
C GLN A 40 -0.49 5.45 -3.83
N LEU A 41 0.14 4.90 -2.79
CA LEU A 41 0.89 5.66 -1.77
C LEU A 41 2.29 6.06 -2.22
N HIS A 42 2.77 5.61 -3.38
CA HIS A 42 4.15 5.75 -3.79
C HIS A 42 4.63 7.21 -3.76
N ALA A 43 3.83 8.14 -4.30
CA ALA A 43 4.17 9.56 -4.30
C ALA A 43 4.30 10.13 -2.88
N SER A 44 3.39 9.77 -1.98
CA SER A 44 3.41 10.20 -0.58
C SER A 44 4.62 9.63 0.18
N ILE A 45 4.95 8.36 -0.04
CA ILE A 45 6.13 7.70 0.53
C ILE A 45 7.41 8.39 0.07
N VAL A 46 7.56 8.59 -1.24
CA VAL A 46 8.76 9.23 -1.81
C VAL A 46 8.89 10.67 -1.32
N SER A 47 7.80 11.43 -1.30
CA SER A 47 7.79 12.81 -0.79
C SER A 47 8.19 12.88 0.68
N ALA A 48 7.64 11.98 1.52
CA ALA A 48 8.00 11.85 2.92
C ALA A 48 9.50 11.60 3.09
N LEU A 49 10.05 10.62 2.39
CA LEU A 49 11.47 10.27 2.50
C LEU A 49 12.41 11.38 2.02
N LYS A 50 12.07 12.06 0.92
CA LYS A 50 12.83 13.23 0.45
C LYS A 50 12.86 14.33 1.51
N SER A 51 11.73 14.56 2.18
CA SER A 51 11.62 15.52 3.27
C SER A 51 12.40 15.11 4.52
N ILE A 52 12.35 13.83 4.90
CA ILE A 52 13.05 13.28 6.07
C ILE A 52 14.56 13.32 5.87
N TYR A 53 15.05 12.80 4.74
CA TYR A 53 16.48 12.70 4.45
C TYR A 53 17.09 13.95 3.81
N LYS A 54 16.27 14.99 3.55
CA LYS A 54 16.69 16.25 2.90
C LYS A 54 17.44 16.00 1.59
N THR A 55 16.93 15.10 0.76
CA THR A 55 17.53 14.67 -0.50
C THR A 55 16.52 14.67 -1.63
N GLU A 56 16.98 14.89 -2.86
CA GLU A 56 16.15 14.76 -4.07
C GLU A 56 15.96 13.32 -4.52
N TYR A 57 16.88 12.43 -4.12
CA TYR A 57 16.91 11.03 -4.54
C TYR A 57 16.88 10.11 -3.34
N VAL A 58 15.92 9.20 -3.31
CA VAL A 58 15.75 8.20 -2.26
C VAL A 58 15.73 6.83 -2.92
N MET A 59 16.57 5.93 -2.42
CA MET A 59 16.56 4.52 -2.76
C MET A 59 15.75 3.75 -1.71
N ILE A 60 14.92 2.82 -2.15
CA ILE A 60 14.09 1.96 -1.29
C ILE A 60 14.25 0.53 -1.80
N GLY A 61 14.78 -0.37 -0.98
CA GLY A 61 14.99 -1.76 -1.37
C GLY A 61 13.75 -2.63 -1.22
N CYS A 62 12.93 -2.38 -0.20
CA CYS A 62 11.64 -3.03 -0.03
C CYS A 62 10.62 -2.14 0.68
N LYS A 63 9.34 -2.47 0.50
CA LYS A 63 8.21 -1.83 1.14
C LYS A 63 7.15 -2.86 1.49
N GLN A 64 6.52 -2.71 2.65
CA GLN A 64 5.43 -3.56 3.13
C GLN A 64 4.47 -2.72 3.99
N ILE A 65 3.17 -3.01 3.92
CA ILE A 65 2.21 -2.49 4.88
C ILE A 65 2.24 -3.40 6.11
N SER A 66 2.79 -2.91 7.22
CA SER A 66 2.91 -3.68 8.46
C SER A 66 1.68 -3.56 9.35
N SER A 67 0.85 -2.53 9.17
CA SER A 67 -0.40 -2.37 9.90
C SER A 67 -1.42 -1.55 9.11
N ILE A 68 -2.69 -1.94 9.22
CA ILE A 68 -3.85 -1.19 8.76
C ILE A 68 -4.84 -1.14 9.92
N ASN A 69 -5.04 0.03 10.52
CA ASN A 69 -6.04 0.24 11.55
C ASN A 69 -7.19 1.07 11.00
N THR A 70 -8.42 0.65 11.31
CA THR A 70 -9.62 1.38 10.91
C THR A 70 -10.11 2.23 12.08
N LEU A 71 -10.30 3.53 11.84
CA LEU A 71 -10.93 4.44 12.78
C LEU A 71 -12.31 4.82 12.24
N VAL A 72 -13.34 4.55 13.05
CA VAL A 72 -14.71 4.99 12.77
C VAL A 72 -15.00 6.16 13.70
N THR A 73 -15.37 7.32 13.15
CA THR A 73 -15.90 8.42 13.98
C THR A 73 -17.26 7.99 14.52
N LEU A 74 -17.28 7.42 15.73
CA LEU A 74 -18.52 7.13 16.45
C LEU A 74 -19.23 8.45 16.76
N LYS A 75 -20.50 8.54 16.38
CA LYS A 75 -21.42 9.60 16.84
C LYS A 75 -21.33 9.70 18.36
N ASN A 76 -20.90 10.87 18.86
CA ASN A 76 -21.04 11.36 20.23
C ASN A 76 -21.53 10.35 21.28
N LYS A 77 -20.62 9.89 22.14
CA LYS A 77 -20.93 9.70 23.56
C LYS A 77 -19.77 10.19 24.42
N ASP A 78 -20.05 11.33 25.06
CA ASP A 78 -19.50 11.80 26.32
C ASP A 78 -18.03 12.26 26.40
N LYS A 79 -17.91 13.57 26.64
CA LYS A 79 -16.82 14.34 27.25
C LYS A 79 -15.57 14.62 26.40
N GLU A 80 -15.37 15.92 26.17
CA GLU A 80 -14.09 16.59 25.87
C GLU A 80 -13.17 15.89 24.85
N SER A 81 -13.44 16.09 23.56
CA SER A 81 -12.44 15.82 22.53
C SER A 81 -12.37 17.01 21.58
N ILE A 82 -11.37 17.86 21.85
CA ILE A 82 -10.90 18.90 20.95
C ILE A 82 -10.36 18.21 19.70
N ARG A 83 -11.12 18.27 18.60
CA ARG A 83 -10.67 18.33 17.18
C ARG A 83 -11.84 18.05 16.25
N ALA A 84 -12.62 19.10 16.00
CA ALA A 84 -13.56 19.13 14.90
C ALA A 84 -12.78 19.35 13.60
N ASP A 85 -12.42 18.27 12.91
CA ASP A 85 -12.05 18.29 11.47
C ASP A 85 -12.33 16.97 10.74
N ALA A 86 -12.84 15.95 11.44
CA ALA A 86 -13.27 14.72 10.80
C ALA A 86 -14.69 14.89 10.24
N THR A 87 -14.84 14.77 8.92
CA THR A 87 -16.13 14.75 8.23
C THR A 87 -17.03 13.70 8.88
N HIS A 88 -18.15 14.15 9.44
CA HIS A 88 -19.01 13.35 10.33
C HIS A 88 -19.44 12.03 9.67
N GLY A 89 -19.11 10.88 10.28
CA GLY A 89 -19.57 9.56 9.84
C GLY A 89 -18.67 8.84 8.82
N GLY A 90 -17.49 9.38 8.51
CA GLY A 90 -16.51 8.72 7.64
C GLY A 90 -15.76 7.57 8.30
N THR A 91 -15.33 6.60 7.49
CA THR A 91 -14.33 5.59 7.87
C THR A 91 -12.95 6.08 7.43
N TYR A 92 -12.01 6.11 8.35
CA TYR A 92 -10.64 6.53 8.12
C TYR A 92 -9.68 5.40 8.48
N PHE A 93 -8.48 5.46 7.93
CA PHE A 93 -7.45 4.44 8.07
C PHE A 93 -6.15 5.05 8.55
N GLU A 94 -5.51 4.36 9.48
CA GLU A 94 -4.11 4.57 9.83
C GLU A 94 -3.29 3.42 9.24
N LEU A 95 -2.22 3.76 8.54
CA LEU A 95 -1.33 2.80 7.91
C LEU A 95 0.07 2.93 8.50
N THR A 96 0.68 1.79 8.80
CA THR A 96 2.13 1.71 9.03
C THR A 96 2.78 1.06 7.83
N ILE A 97 3.75 1.75 7.23
CA ILE A 97 4.51 1.25 6.09
C ILE A 97 5.94 1.05 6.53
N SER A 98 6.41 -0.20 6.46
CA SER A 98 7.77 -0.59 6.74
C SER A 98 8.59 -0.58 5.46
N LEU A 99 9.75 0.05 5.50
CA LEU A 99 10.67 0.20 4.39
C LEU A 99 12.04 -0.33 4.80
N CYS A 100 12.72 -1.05 3.91
CA CYS A 100 14.08 -1.54 4.15
C CYS A 100 15.07 -1.07 3.11
N ASN A 101 16.34 -1.05 3.50
CA ASN A 101 17.46 -0.57 2.70
C ASN A 101 17.19 0.84 2.13
N VAL A 102 16.77 1.75 3.01
CA VAL A 102 16.47 3.13 2.64
C VAL A 102 17.77 3.94 2.62
N GLY A 103 18.01 4.64 1.50
CA GLY A 103 19.18 5.49 1.33
C GLY A 103 20.51 4.71 1.29
N PRO A 104 21.66 5.42 1.33
CA PRO A 104 22.98 4.81 1.15
C PRO A 104 23.43 3.96 2.35
N LYS A 105 22.92 4.24 3.55
CA LYS A 105 23.21 3.47 4.77
C LYS A 105 22.37 2.21 4.90
N GLY A 106 21.29 2.11 4.11
CA GLY A 106 20.41 0.96 4.11
C GLY A 106 19.53 0.87 5.36
N ASP A 107 19.09 2.01 5.88
CA ASP A 107 18.26 2.09 7.09
C ASP A 107 16.94 1.31 6.94
N TYR A 108 16.37 0.90 8.08
CA TYR A 108 14.98 0.48 8.16
C TYR A 108 14.13 1.68 8.62
N VAL A 109 13.02 1.94 7.93
CA VAL A 109 12.18 3.11 8.18
C VAL A 109 10.73 2.68 8.30
N GLU A 110 10.04 3.17 9.32
CA GLU A 110 8.59 3.04 9.46
C GLU A 110 7.95 4.41 9.22
N LEU A 111 6.95 4.46 8.35
CA LEU A 111 6.17 5.65 8.06
C LEU A 111 4.73 5.44 8.54
N TYR A 112 4.19 6.41 9.28
CA TYR A 112 2.84 6.37 9.81
C TYR A 112 1.95 7.35 9.03
N PHE A 113 0.96 6.83 8.31
CA PHE A 113 0.03 7.61 7.48
C PHE A 113 -1.39 7.60 8.04
N LYS A 114 -2.14 8.69 7.83
CA LYS A 114 -3.57 8.79 8.11
C LYS A 114 -4.31 9.44 6.96
N ASN A 115 -5.61 9.20 6.83
CA ASN A 115 -6.45 9.85 5.82
C ASN A 115 -7.74 10.48 6.39
N ASP A 116 -7.71 10.96 7.63
CA ASP A 116 -8.84 11.56 8.35
C ASP A 116 -9.21 13.00 7.91
N THR A 117 -8.66 13.46 6.79
CA THR A 117 -8.97 14.77 6.20
C THR A 117 -10.17 14.70 5.25
N ALA A 118 -10.82 15.85 5.00
CA ALA A 118 -11.97 15.94 4.09
C ALA A 118 -11.68 15.42 2.66
N GLY A 119 -10.41 15.45 2.23
CA GLY A 119 -9.98 14.94 0.93
C GLY A 119 -9.65 13.43 0.90
N ALA A 120 -9.80 12.72 2.02
CA ALA A 120 -9.49 11.30 2.20
C ALA A 120 -8.08 10.88 1.70
N SER A 121 -7.18 11.86 1.59
CA SER A 121 -5.83 11.66 1.07
C SER A 121 -4.89 11.30 2.22
N TYR A 122 -4.05 10.30 2.00
CA TYR A 122 -3.07 9.88 3.00
C TYR A 122 -1.97 10.93 3.17
N TYR A 123 -1.75 11.34 4.41
CA TYR A 123 -0.66 12.25 4.80
C TYR A 123 0.18 11.61 5.91
N LEU A 124 1.47 11.94 5.91
CA LEU A 124 2.42 11.45 6.91
C LEU A 124 2.14 12.15 8.25
N VAL A 125 2.03 11.37 9.32
CA VAL A 125 1.85 11.90 10.69
C VAL A 125 3.13 11.79 11.50
N ASP A 126 3.86 10.69 11.33
CA ASP A 126 5.10 10.45 12.07
C ASP A 126 6.00 9.47 11.29
N TYR A 127 7.24 9.29 11.75
CA TYR A 127 8.17 8.30 11.22
C TYR A 127 9.16 7.82 12.27
N LYS A 128 9.70 6.62 12.06
CA LYS A 128 10.79 6.05 12.86
C LYS A 128 11.90 5.55 11.95
N ILE A 129 13.14 5.88 12.28
CA ILE A 129 14.34 5.39 11.59
C ILE A 129 15.10 4.48 12.54
N THR A 130 15.38 3.27 12.07
CA THR A 130 16.29 2.33 12.70
C THR A 130 17.51 2.19 11.79
N PRO A 131 18.66 2.77 12.17
CA PRO A 131 19.89 2.64 11.40
C PRO A 131 20.26 1.17 11.21
N LYS A 132 20.82 0.85 10.04
CA LYS A 132 21.46 -0.45 9.81
C LYS A 132 22.90 -0.33 10.30
N ASP A 133 23.24 -1.08 11.35
CA ASP A 133 24.58 -1.10 11.97
C ASP A 133 25.69 -1.45 10.97
#